data_AF-A0A974HG09-F1
#
_entry.id   AF-A0A974HG09-F1
#
_cell.length_a   1.000
_cell.length_b   1.000
_cell.length_c   1.000
_cell.angle_alpha   90.00
_cell.angle_beta   90.00
_cell.angle_gamma   90.00
#
_symmetry.space_group_name_H-M   'P 1'
#
loop_
_entity.id
_entity.type
_entity.pdbx_description
1 polymer ?
#
loop_
_entity_poly.entity_id
_entity_poly.type
_entity_poly.pdbx_seq_one_letter_code
_entity_poly.pdbx_strand_id
1 'polypeptide(L)'
;MQNESVWIPELNLLMRDKVTLQTPYNPFPCKIVNAVQRLLKLQFKTEGLQHSYAAWYDMQPVSGPAVQILSDLMAQHCFTTCYRNGGVQVADSDPGYISLHVFDQIEVVYKNVVKYPLLNLEYLQVDRQAKGSYDCVLYAIAFAYELLSNGNVSSNFDNTKMREHLIKCLEDRRITEFP
;
A
#
# COMPACT_ATOMS: atom_id res chain seq x y z
N MET A 1 23.79 19.31 13.06
CA MET A 1 23.04 18.25 12.35
C MET A 1 23.34 16.95 13.07
N GLN A 2 22.42 16.45 13.88
CA GLN A 2 22.59 15.15 14.53
C GLN A 2 22.48 14.06 13.45
N ASN A 3 23.46 13.15 13.39
CA ASN A 3 23.36 11.93 12.60
C ASN A 3 22.16 11.14 13.12
N GLU A 4 21.04 11.17 12.41
CA GLU A 4 19.90 10.31 12.73
C GLU A 4 20.35 8.85 12.59
N SER A 5 20.16 8.03 13.63
CA SER A 5 20.53 6.63 13.59
C SER A 5 19.68 5.87 12.57
N VAL A 6 20.36 5.19 11.65
CA VAL A 6 19.72 4.37 10.61
C VAL A 6 19.19 3.08 11.24
N TRP A 7 17.97 2.70 10.91
CA TRP A 7 17.36 1.43 11.34
C TRP A 7 17.54 0.35 10.27
N ILE A 8 17.10 0.63 9.05
CA ILE A 8 17.18 -0.28 7.90
C ILE A 8 17.79 0.50 6.72
N PRO A 9 19.13 0.43 6.55
CA PRO A 9 19.83 1.23 5.53
C PRO A 9 19.35 0.99 4.11
N GLU A 10 19.12 -0.26 3.73
CA GLU A 10 18.76 -0.65 2.37
C GLU A 10 17.35 -0.20 1.96
N LEU A 11 16.47 0.06 2.92
CA LEU A 11 15.14 0.65 2.69
C LEU A 11 15.11 2.15 3.02
N ASN A 12 16.25 2.74 3.38
CA ASN A 12 16.37 4.12 3.83
C ASN A 12 15.41 4.47 4.99
N LEU A 13 15.28 3.54 5.95
CA LEU A 13 14.47 3.74 7.16
C LEU A 13 15.35 4.06 8.36
N LEU A 14 14.86 4.98 9.17
CA LEU A 14 15.56 5.54 10.32
C LEU A 14 14.91 5.08 11.62
N MET A 15 15.62 5.20 12.74
CA MET A 15 15.07 4.83 14.05
C MET A 15 13.79 5.60 14.41
N ARG A 16 13.66 6.86 13.96
CA ARG A 16 12.42 7.63 14.13
C ARG A 16 11.21 6.98 13.45
N ASP A 17 11.44 6.25 12.35
CA ASP A 17 10.36 5.58 11.61
C ASP A 17 9.87 4.36 12.37
N LYS A 18 10.80 3.62 12.97
CA LYS A 18 10.47 2.54 13.90
C LYS A 18 9.63 3.07 15.06
N VAL A 19 10.04 4.19 15.66
CA VAL A 19 9.29 4.82 16.75
C VAL A 19 7.89 5.23 16.31
N THR A 20 7.72 5.79 15.11
CA THR A 20 6.39 6.12 14.56
C THR A 20 5.51 4.87 14.42
N LEU A 21 6.05 3.76 13.93
CA LEU A 21 5.32 2.49 13.82
C LEU A 21 4.89 1.94 15.19
N GLN A 22 5.76 2.07 16.19
CA GLN A 22 5.50 1.64 17.57
C GLN A 22 4.48 2.54 18.30
N THR A 23 4.26 3.76 17.83
CA THR A 23 3.36 4.71 18.49
C THR A 23 1.93 4.50 17.98
N PRO A 24 0.98 4.06 18.83
CA PRO A 24 -0.40 3.86 18.42
C PRO A 24 -1.01 5.15 17.86
N TYR A 25 -1.91 5.01 16.88
CA TYR A 25 -2.65 6.12 16.25
C TYR A 25 -1.81 7.16 15.51
N ASN A 26 -0.49 7.04 15.46
CA ASN A 26 0.32 7.89 14.60
C ASN A 26 0.14 7.49 13.12
N PRO A 27 -0.10 8.45 12.22
CA PRO A 27 -0.08 8.22 10.78
C PRO A 27 1.28 7.73 10.31
N PHE A 28 1.29 6.90 9.28
CA PHE A 28 2.52 6.30 8.78
C PHE A 28 3.18 7.22 7.76
N PRO A 29 4.51 7.38 7.82
CA PRO A 29 5.25 8.09 6.78
C PRO A 29 5.14 7.34 5.44
N CYS A 30 4.94 8.06 4.33
CA CYS A 30 4.83 7.44 2.99
C CYS A 30 6.09 6.65 2.58
N LYS A 31 7.25 6.94 3.18
CA LYS A 31 8.46 6.13 3.01
C LYS A 31 8.30 4.69 3.51
N ILE A 32 7.45 4.42 4.51
CA ILE A 32 7.13 3.05 4.92
C ILE A 32 6.40 2.33 3.78
N VAL A 33 5.42 2.98 3.15
CA VAL A 33 4.70 2.43 2.00
C VAL A 33 5.68 2.10 0.86
N ASN A 34 6.59 3.01 0.53
CA ASN A 34 7.61 2.77 -0.51
C ASN A 34 8.56 1.63 -0.16
N ALA A 35 9.01 1.54 1.10
CA ALA A 35 9.86 0.45 1.56
C ALA A 35 9.15 -0.91 1.41
N VAL A 36 7.89 -0.99 1.81
CA VAL A 36 7.06 -2.20 1.70
C VAL A 36 6.80 -2.58 0.24
N GLN A 37 6.41 -1.62 -0.60
CA GLN A 37 6.19 -1.90 -2.03
C GLN A 37 7.46 -2.44 -2.70
N ARG A 38 8.64 -1.91 -2.35
CA ARG A 38 9.91 -2.46 -2.83
C ARG A 38 10.12 -3.90 -2.37
N LEU A 39 9.85 -4.23 -1.11
CA LEU A 39 9.95 -5.61 -0.61
C LEU A 39 8.98 -6.55 -1.32
N LEU A 40 7.70 -6.17 -1.42
CA LEU A 40 6.67 -6.94 -2.12
C LEU A 40 7.03 -7.17 -3.59
N LYS A 41 7.54 -6.15 -4.28
CA LYS A 41 7.96 -6.24 -5.68
C LYS A 41 9.09 -7.24 -5.87
N LEU A 42 10.08 -7.25 -4.98
CA LEU A 42 11.18 -8.22 -4.99
C LEU A 42 10.69 -9.64 -4.64
N GLN A 43 9.80 -9.76 -3.66
CA GLN A 43 9.29 -11.04 -3.17
C GLN A 43 8.43 -11.77 -4.22
N PHE A 44 7.53 -11.05 -4.88
CA PHE A 44 6.55 -11.63 -5.81
C PHE A 44 6.95 -11.50 -7.28
N LYS A 45 8.02 -10.75 -7.60
CA LYS A 45 8.48 -10.49 -8.98
C LYS A 45 7.33 -9.98 -9.88
N THR A 46 6.57 -9.02 -9.35
CA THR A 46 5.34 -8.51 -9.97
C THR A 46 5.53 -7.13 -10.60
N GLU A 47 4.60 -6.77 -11.48
CA GLU A 47 4.44 -5.39 -11.97
C GLU A 47 3.68 -4.51 -10.96
N GLY A 48 3.63 -3.21 -11.24
CA GLY A 48 3.12 -2.23 -10.28
C GLY A 48 4.09 -1.98 -9.13
N LEU A 49 3.56 -1.79 -7.93
CA LEU A 49 4.28 -1.48 -6.69
C LEU A 49 5.33 -0.37 -6.88
N GLN A 50 4.97 0.65 -7.64
CA GLN A 50 5.76 1.84 -7.91
C GLN A 50 5.66 2.81 -6.74
N HIS A 51 6.53 3.81 -6.64
CA HIS A 51 6.48 4.79 -5.54
C HIS A 51 5.06 5.35 -5.34
N SER A 52 4.53 5.24 -4.11
CA SER A 52 3.08 5.39 -3.83
C SER A 52 2.55 6.82 -3.97
N TYR A 53 3.45 7.80 -4.03
CA TYR A 53 3.17 9.22 -4.23
C TYR A 53 3.97 9.81 -5.41
N ALA A 54 4.43 8.96 -6.34
CA ALA A 54 5.06 9.44 -7.57
C ALA A 54 4.09 10.32 -8.35
N ALA A 55 4.60 11.32 -9.06
CA ALA A 55 3.75 12.04 -9.99
C ALA A 55 3.24 11.06 -11.06
N TRP A 56 2.00 11.24 -11.53
CA TRP A 56 1.39 10.33 -12.51
C TRP A 56 2.24 10.16 -13.77
N TYR A 57 2.95 11.20 -14.19
CA TYR A 57 3.82 11.17 -15.38
C TYR A 57 5.14 10.39 -15.19
N ASP A 58 5.54 10.12 -13.94
CA ASP A 58 6.69 9.26 -13.62
C ASP A 58 6.27 7.78 -13.52
N MET A 59 4.97 7.51 -13.43
CA MET A 59 4.46 6.14 -13.34
C MET A 59 4.52 5.44 -14.70
N GLN A 60 4.85 4.15 -14.63
CA GLN A 60 4.89 3.26 -15.78
C GLN A 60 3.61 2.42 -15.86
N PRO A 61 3.03 2.26 -17.06
CA PRO A 61 1.90 1.37 -17.21
C PRO A 61 2.30 -0.09 -17.01
N VAL A 62 1.38 -0.87 -16.46
CA VAL A 62 1.51 -2.33 -16.33
C VAL A 62 0.98 -3.02 -17.59
N SER A 63 1.48 -4.21 -17.89
CA SER A 63 1.12 -5.03 -19.06
C SER A 63 0.36 -6.30 -18.69
N GLY A 64 0.17 -6.57 -17.39
CA GLY A 64 -0.52 -7.75 -16.90
C GLY A 64 -1.02 -7.59 -15.45
N PRO A 65 -1.29 -8.70 -14.74
CA PRO A 65 -1.68 -8.66 -13.33
C PRO A 65 -0.69 -7.85 -12.50
N ALA A 66 -1.21 -6.90 -11.73
CA ALA A 66 -0.41 -5.97 -10.96
C ALA A 66 -1.13 -5.52 -9.70
N VAL A 67 -0.36 -5.09 -8.71
CA VAL A 67 -0.85 -4.51 -7.45
C VAL A 67 -0.12 -3.19 -7.23
N GLN A 68 -0.81 -2.18 -6.72
CA GLN A 68 -0.25 -0.86 -6.44
C GLN A 68 -0.84 -0.31 -5.15
N ILE A 69 0.00 0.06 -4.20
CA ILE A 69 -0.41 0.82 -3.02
C ILE A 69 -0.31 2.30 -3.38
N LEU A 70 -1.40 3.05 -3.20
CA LEU A 70 -1.49 4.47 -3.51
C LEU A 70 -1.57 5.27 -2.22
N SER A 71 -0.78 6.34 -2.12
CA SER A 71 -0.80 7.28 -1.00
C SER A 71 -1.42 8.59 -1.47
N ASP A 72 -2.67 8.84 -1.08
CA ASP A 72 -3.33 10.12 -1.32
C ASP A 72 -2.90 11.13 -0.25
N LEU A 73 -1.90 11.95 -0.59
CA LEU A 73 -1.37 12.96 0.32
C LEU A 73 -2.39 14.07 0.65
N MET A 74 -3.32 14.35 -0.26
CA MET A 74 -4.34 15.38 -0.06
C MET A 74 -5.44 14.89 0.88
N ALA A 75 -5.89 13.64 0.69
CA ALA A 75 -6.88 13.00 1.54
C ALA A 75 -6.28 12.42 2.84
N GLN A 76 -4.95 12.40 2.98
CA GLN A 76 -4.23 11.71 4.06
C GLN A 76 -4.64 10.23 4.17
N HIS A 77 -4.79 9.57 3.02
CA HIS A 77 -5.35 8.23 2.93
C HIS A 77 -4.45 7.28 2.14
N CYS A 78 -4.61 5.98 2.37
CA CYS A 78 -3.85 4.95 1.68
C CYS A 78 -4.74 3.74 1.41
N PHE A 79 -4.67 3.22 0.19
CA PHE A 79 -5.44 2.06 -0.25
C PHE A 79 -4.66 1.29 -1.32
N THR A 80 -5.13 0.09 -1.62
CA THR A 80 -4.49 -0.79 -2.60
C THR A 80 -5.38 -0.94 -3.81
N THR A 81 -4.79 -0.85 -5.00
CA THR A 81 -5.45 -1.17 -6.27
C THR A 81 -4.78 -2.38 -6.90
N CYS A 82 -5.53 -3.10 -7.72
CA CYS A 82 -4.95 -4.16 -8.54
C CYS A 82 -5.66 -4.30 -9.87
N TYR A 83 -4.96 -4.89 -10.85
CA TYR A 83 -5.58 -5.37 -12.07
C TYR A 83 -5.79 -6.89 -11.96
N ARG A 84 -7.06 -7.30 -11.91
CA ARG A 84 -7.51 -8.69 -11.87
C ARG A 84 -8.83 -8.84 -12.61
N ASN A 85 -9.10 -10.04 -13.13
CA ASN A 85 -10.36 -10.38 -13.79
C ASN A 85 -10.79 -9.39 -14.90
N GLY A 86 -9.83 -8.75 -15.58
CA GLY A 86 -10.11 -7.80 -16.66
C GLY A 86 -10.50 -6.39 -16.21
N GLY A 87 -10.46 -6.08 -14.91
CA GLY A 87 -10.81 -4.77 -14.36
C GLY A 87 -9.81 -4.25 -13.32
N VAL A 88 -9.94 -2.97 -12.97
CA VAL A 88 -9.22 -2.37 -11.85
C VAL A 88 -10.08 -2.50 -10.60
N GLN A 89 -9.53 -3.13 -9.58
CA GLN A 89 -10.18 -3.33 -8.29
C GLN A 89 -9.50 -2.49 -7.21
N VAL A 90 -10.25 -2.09 -6.20
CA VAL A 90 -9.83 -1.23 -5.09
C VAL A 90 -10.10 -1.96 -3.77
N ALA A 91 -9.05 -2.19 -2.98
CA ALA A 91 -9.12 -2.65 -1.60
C ALA A 91 -8.83 -1.45 -0.68
N ASP A 92 -9.87 -0.97 -0.02
CA ASP A 92 -9.83 0.22 0.83
C ASP A 92 -10.54 -0.06 2.16
N SER A 93 -9.84 0.12 3.27
CA SER A 93 -10.36 -0.12 4.62
C SER A 93 -11.32 0.98 5.10
N ASP A 94 -11.31 2.16 4.49
CA ASP A 94 -12.14 3.32 4.85
C ASP A 94 -12.47 4.16 3.60
N PRO A 95 -13.37 3.66 2.74
CA PRO A 95 -13.58 4.19 1.41
C PRO A 95 -14.20 5.58 1.52
N GLY A 96 -13.55 6.54 0.86
CA GLY A 96 -13.91 7.93 0.94
C GLY A 96 -13.54 8.69 -0.33
N TYR A 97 -13.18 9.96 -0.14
CA TYR A 97 -12.73 10.82 -1.22
C TYR A 97 -11.36 10.37 -1.75
N ILE A 98 -11.23 10.27 -3.08
CA ILE A 98 -9.95 10.08 -3.78
C ILE A 98 -9.68 11.36 -4.59
N SER A 99 -8.47 11.90 -4.43
CA SER A 99 -8.05 13.10 -5.14
C SER A 99 -7.84 12.84 -6.64
N LEU A 100 -8.04 13.88 -7.46
CA LEU A 100 -7.83 13.81 -8.90
C LEU A 100 -6.41 13.34 -9.26
N HIS A 101 -5.42 13.72 -8.45
CA HIS A 101 -4.04 13.29 -8.65
C HIS A 101 -3.89 11.77 -8.60
N VAL A 102 -4.59 11.12 -7.68
CA VAL A 102 -4.56 9.65 -7.55
C VAL A 102 -5.37 8.98 -8.67
N PHE A 103 -6.43 9.63 -9.17
CA PHE A 103 -7.09 9.15 -10.39
C PHE A 103 -6.16 9.17 -11.61
N ASP A 104 -5.38 10.24 -11.81
CA ASP A 104 -4.38 10.30 -12.90
C ASP A 104 -3.35 9.17 -12.77
N GLN A 105 -2.90 8.86 -11.54
CA GLN A 105 -2.02 7.73 -11.25
C GLN A 105 -2.66 6.39 -11.66
N ILE A 106 -3.91 6.14 -11.25
CA ILE A 106 -4.64 4.90 -11.60
C ILE A 106 -4.79 4.78 -13.12
N GLU A 107 -5.14 5.86 -13.82
CA GLU A 107 -5.22 5.85 -15.28
C GLU A 107 -3.90 5.45 -15.93
N VAL A 108 -2.80 6.09 -15.53
CA VAL A 108 -1.49 5.83 -16.12
C VAL A 108 -1.01 4.42 -15.83
N VAL A 109 -1.17 3.94 -14.59
CA VAL A 109 -0.73 2.59 -14.19
C VAL A 109 -1.47 1.53 -15.00
N TYR A 110 -2.78 1.66 -15.23
CA TYR A 110 -3.58 0.59 -15.81
C TYR A 110 -3.98 0.79 -17.29
N LYS A 111 -3.59 1.90 -17.95
CA LYS A 111 -4.00 2.23 -19.34
C LYS A 111 -3.74 1.16 -20.39
N ASN A 112 -2.72 0.30 -20.19
CA ASN A 112 -2.38 -0.75 -21.16
C ASN A 112 -3.22 -2.02 -20.97
N VAL A 113 -3.81 -2.23 -19.80
CA VAL A 113 -4.57 -3.44 -19.45
C VAL A 113 -6.08 -3.19 -19.34
N VAL A 114 -6.50 -1.93 -19.15
CA VAL A 114 -7.90 -1.50 -19.11
C VAL A 114 -8.06 -0.23 -19.93
N LYS A 115 -8.97 -0.23 -20.90
CA LYS A 115 -9.20 0.91 -21.81
C LYS A 115 -9.63 2.19 -21.09
N TYR A 116 -10.45 2.04 -20.05
CA TYR A 116 -10.96 3.13 -19.22
C TYR A 116 -10.84 2.75 -17.73
N PRO A 117 -9.64 2.87 -17.13
CA PRO A 117 -9.39 2.38 -15.77
C PRO A 117 -10.34 2.92 -14.71
N LEU A 118 -10.81 4.17 -14.87
CA LEU A 118 -11.68 4.84 -13.89
C LEU A 118 -13.17 4.55 -14.06
N LEU A 119 -13.61 4.09 -15.25
CA LEU A 119 -15.04 4.01 -15.56
C LEU A 119 -15.77 2.98 -14.68
N ASN A 120 -15.08 1.91 -14.27
CA ASN A 120 -15.63 0.82 -13.48
C ASN A 120 -14.64 0.34 -12.42
N LEU A 121 -14.21 1.24 -11.52
CA LEU A 121 -13.45 0.82 -10.34
C LEU A 121 -14.31 -0.08 -9.46
N GLU A 122 -13.89 -1.33 -9.28
CA GLU A 122 -14.60 -2.29 -8.45
C GLU A 122 -14.05 -2.24 -7.01
N TYR A 123 -14.86 -1.81 -6.05
CA TYR A 123 -14.47 -1.85 -4.64
C TYR A 123 -14.69 -3.26 -4.08
N LEU A 124 -13.59 -3.87 -3.64
CA LEU A 124 -13.60 -5.18 -3.00
C LEU A 124 -14.27 -5.09 -1.62
N GLN A 125 -14.96 -6.17 -1.23
CA GLN A 125 -15.38 -6.35 0.15
C GLN A 125 -14.15 -6.74 0.97
N VAL A 126 -13.73 -5.87 1.87
CA VAL A 126 -12.51 -6.02 2.66
C VAL A 126 -12.77 -5.76 4.12
N ASP A 127 -11.86 -6.18 4.99
CA ASP A 127 -11.89 -5.78 6.40
C ASP A 127 -11.80 -4.26 6.54
N ARG A 128 -12.48 -3.72 7.55
CA ARG A 128 -12.61 -2.27 7.76
C ARG A 128 -11.80 -1.86 8.96
N GLN A 129 -11.05 -0.78 8.81
CA GLN A 129 -10.38 -0.16 9.94
C GLN A 129 -11.41 0.44 10.90
N ALA A 130 -11.01 0.64 12.16
CA ALA A 130 -11.85 1.33 13.11
C ALA A 130 -12.10 2.78 12.65
N LYS A 131 -13.34 3.26 12.80
CA LYS A 131 -13.72 4.63 12.41
C LYS A 131 -12.85 5.66 13.13
N GLY A 132 -12.22 6.54 12.37
CA GLY A 132 -11.31 7.57 12.89
C GLY A 132 -9.91 7.07 13.25
N SER A 133 -9.55 5.84 12.88
CA SER A 133 -8.17 5.36 12.97
C SER A 133 -7.30 5.91 11.83
N TYR A 134 -5.98 5.86 12.03
CA TYR A 134 -4.96 6.23 11.04
C TYR A 134 -4.24 4.99 10.49
N ASP A 135 -4.92 3.85 10.50
CA ASP A 135 -4.33 2.54 10.18
C ASP A 135 -4.50 2.14 8.71
N CYS A 136 -4.99 3.04 7.84
CA CYS A 136 -5.23 2.77 6.42
C CYS A 136 -3.99 2.24 5.69
N VAL A 137 -2.80 2.69 6.10
CA VAL A 137 -1.53 2.18 5.59
C VAL A 137 -1.30 0.71 5.96
N LEU A 138 -1.61 0.28 7.19
CA LEU A 138 -1.46 -1.13 7.61
C LEU A 138 -2.39 -2.03 6.80
N TYR A 139 -3.64 -1.61 6.66
CA TYR A 139 -4.64 -2.32 5.87
C TYR A 139 -4.25 -2.39 4.39
N ALA A 140 -3.82 -1.27 3.78
CA ALA A 140 -3.38 -1.26 2.40
C ALA A 140 -2.21 -2.24 2.16
N ILE A 141 -1.25 -2.29 3.08
CA ILE A 141 -0.12 -3.24 3.03
C ILE A 141 -0.62 -4.69 3.14
N ALA A 142 -1.52 -4.97 4.10
CA ALA A 142 -2.09 -6.31 4.28
C ALA A 142 -2.85 -6.75 3.02
N PHE A 143 -3.72 -5.90 2.47
CA PHE A 143 -4.43 -6.17 1.23
C PHE A 143 -3.48 -6.42 0.06
N ALA A 144 -2.40 -5.63 -0.05
CA ALA A 144 -1.41 -5.84 -1.11
C ALA A 144 -0.75 -7.22 -1.01
N TYR A 145 -0.41 -7.66 0.21
CA TYR A 145 0.10 -9.01 0.42
C TYR A 145 -0.92 -10.08 0.00
N GLU A 146 -2.17 -9.99 0.48
CA GLU A 146 -3.24 -10.95 0.14
C GLU A 146 -3.49 -11.01 -1.38
N LEU A 147 -3.54 -9.86 -2.04
CA LEU A 147 -3.68 -9.76 -3.50
C LEU A 147 -2.46 -10.29 -4.26
N LEU A 148 -1.28 -10.36 -3.66
CA LEU A 148 -0.10 -10.94 -4.31
C LEU A 148 0.04 -12.43 -4.02
N SER A 149 -0.39 -12.87 -2.84
CA SER A 149 -0.34 -14.28 -2.39
C SER A 149 -1.52 -15.12 -2.87
N ASN A 150 -2.51 -14.52 -3.55
CA ASN A 150 -3.82 -15.13 -3.83
C ASN A 150 -4.58 -15.53 -2.55
N GLY A 151 -4.39 -14.78 -1.48
CA GLY A 151 -5.12 -14.94 -0.23
C GLY A 151 -6.46 -14.18 -0.23
N ASN A 152 -6.95 -13.87 0.96
CA ASN A 152 -8.29 -13.34 1.19
C ASN A 152 -8.26 -11.97 1.87
N VAL A 153 -8.53 -10.92 1.09
CA VAL A 153 -8.64 -9.53 1.55
C VAL A 153 -9.83 -9.25 2.50
N SER A 154 -10.78 -10.17 2.60
CA SER A 154 -11.95 -10.05 3.49
C SER A 154 -11.73 -10.67 4.88
N SER A 155 -10.54 -11.22 5.15
CA SER A 155 -10.21 -11.76 6.47
C SER A 155 -10.04 -10.62 7.48
N ASN A 156 -10.58 -10.79 8.69
CA ASN A 156 -10.44 -9.80 9.76
C ASN A 156 -9.00 -9.79 10.27
N PHE A 157 -8.36 -8.62 10.29
CA PHE A 157 -7.02 -8.45 10.84
C PHE A 157 -7.06 -8.10 12.33
N ASP A 158 -6.10 -8.62 13.09
CA ASP A 158 -5.86 -8.24 14.48
C ASP A 158 -5.08 -6.91 14.52
N ASN A 159 -5.82 -5.80 14.51
CA ASN A 159 -5.28 -4.43 14.60
C ASN A 159 -4.28 -4.22 15.74
N THR A 160 -4.39 -4.98 16.84
CA THR A 160 -3.48 -4.83 17.98
C THR A 160 -2.08 -5.36 17.68
N LYS A 161 -1.94 -6.23 16.65
CA LYS A 161 -0.69 -6.90 16.28
C LYS A 161 -0.10 -6.43 14.96
N MET A 162 -0.88 -5.81 14.07
CA MET A 162 -0.42 -5.42 12.73
C MET A 162 0.82 -4.52 12.73
N ARG A 163 0.94 -3.59 13.70
CA ARG A 163 2.09 -2.67 13.81
C ARG A 163 3.39 -3.41 14.16
N GLU A 164 3.35 -4.24 15.20
CA GLU A 164 4.49 -5.05 15.61
C GLU A 164 4.89 -6.03 14.49
N HIS A 165 3.88 -6.63 13.85
CA HIS A 165 4.07 -7.51 12.70
C HIS A 165 4.78 -6.81 11.54
N LEU A 166 4.35 -5.59 11.16
CA LEU A 166 5.00 -4.84 10.10
C LEU A 166 6.46 -4.51 10.44
N ILE A 167 6.75 -4.12 11.68
CA ILE A 167 8.12 -3.87 12.14
C ILE A 167 8.98 -5.11 11.93
N LYS A 168 8.49 -6.27 12.35
CA LYS A 168 9.18 -7.55 12.16
C LYS A 168 9.36 -7.89 10.67
N CYS A 169 8.32 -7.73 9.86
CA CYS A 169 8.40 -7.94 8.40
C CYS A 169 9.45 -7.05 7.74
N LEU A 170 9.51 -5.78 8.15
CA LEU A 170 10.54 -4.85 7.68
C LEU A 170 11.92 -5.32 8.09
N GLU A 171 12.14 -5.70 9.36
CA GLU A 171 13.40 -6.22 9.89
C GLU A 171 13.87 -7.49 9.17
N ASP A 172 12.93 -8.41 8.91
CA ASP A 172 13.17 -9.68 8.23
C ASP A 172 13.26 -9.55 6.69
N ARG A 173 13.05 -8.33 6.16
CA ARG A 173 13.02 -8.02 4.71
C ARG A 173 12.04 -8.88 3.92
N ARG A 174 10.95 -9.30 4.57
CA ARG A 174 9.96 -10.19 4.01
C ARG A 174 8.59 -9.83 4.57
N ILE A 175 7.65 -9.52 3.69
CA ILE A 175 6.26 -9.31 4.09
C ILE A 175 5.57 -10.67 4.13
N THR A 176 4.90 -10.97 5.23
CA THR A 176 4.07 -12.18 5.38
C THR A 176 2.62 -11.79 5.66
N GLU A 177 1.75 -12.79 5.65
CA GLU A 177 0.33 -12.65 6.03
C GLU A 177 0.20 -11.87 7.33
N PHE A 178 -0.72 -10.91 7.35
CA PHE A 178 -0.98 -10.08 8.52
C PHE A 178 -1.87 -10.84 9.52
N PRO A 179 -1.64 -10.66 10.83
CA PRO A 179 -2.38 -11.35 11.88
C PRO A 179 -3.83 -10.86 12.00
#